data_AF-A0A2T4XJU8-F1
#
_entry.id   AF-A0A2T4XJU8-F1
#
_cell.length_a   1.000
_cell.length_b   1.000
_cell.length_c   1.000
_cell.angle_alpha   90.00
_cell.angle_beta   90.00
_cell.angle_gamma   90.00
#
_symmetry.space_group_name_H-M   'P 1'
#
loop_
_entity.id
_entity.type
_entity.pdbx_description
1 polymer ?
#
loop_
_entity_poly.entity_id
_entity_poly.type
_entity_poly.pdbx_seq_one_letter_code
_entity_poly.pdbx_strand_id
1 'polypeptide(L)'
;MMPFQPRCGSINPKQKAVRRQTPKRQTTIHQTTKHRIMSILLIARQRDMQPYKEEILKLDPNAEVEIWPDVAHRERVTFAVAWKHPEGVLDRYPNLKAVSSLGAGVEHLLRDESIPDGVILTRIVPPSLISDMSDYLVSALLNLVNHTYEFADNQRRAVWEPLLAVPKRSLTVGVMGLGEIGRQCALDIARMGFPVVGLSRTKKEIEG
;
A
#
# COMPACT_ATOMS: atom_id res chain seq x y z
N MET A 1 1.13 -17.64 -80.01
CA MET A 1 2.37 -18.43 -79.88
C MET A 1 1.94 -19.85 -79.52
N MET A 2 2.06 -20.77 -80.48
CA MET A 2 2.02 -22.23 -80.29
C MET A 2 3.23 -22.68 -79.42
N PRO A 3 3.37 -23.93 -78.94
CA PRO A 3 2.40 -25.00 -78.67
C PRO A 3 2.79 -26.00 -77.52
N PHE A 4 2.09 -27.16 -77.49
CA PHE A 4 2.57 -28.53 -77.17
C PHE A 4 2.54 -29.06 -75.72
N GLN A 5 1.67 -30.06 -75.48
CA GLN A 5 1.74 -31.03 -74.36
C GLN A 5 2.89 -32.06 -74.60
N PRO A 6 3.30 -32.89 -73.60
CA PRO A 6 2.64 -34.20 -73.42
C PRO A 6 2.66 -34.85 -72.01
N ARG A 7 1.58 -35.62 -71.76
CA ARG A 7 1.47 -37.00 -71.20
C ARG A 7 2.23 -37.45 -69.93
N CYS A 8 1.40 -37.88 -68.97
CA CYS A 8 1.29 -39.24 -68.40
C CYS A 8 2.54 -40.00 -67.94
N GLY A 9 2.54 -40.45 -66.68
CA GLY A 9 3.41 -41.54 -66.21
C GLY A 9 3.56 -41.59 -64.70
N SER A 10 2.69 -42.37 -64.03
CA SER A 10 2.92 -42.82 -62.66
C SER A 10 4.18 -43.69 -62.56
N ILE A 11 5.00 -43.51 -61.52
CA ILE A 11 5.71 -44.58 -60.78
C ILE A 11 6.09 -43.99 -59.42
N ASN A 12 5.61 -44.61 -58.35
CA ASN A 12 6.15 -44.54 -56.99
C ASN A 12 6.94 -45.84 -56.82
N PRO A 13 8.16 -45.86 -56.25
CA PRO A 13 8.23 -46.20 -54.83
C PRO A 13 9.44 -45.68 -54.05
N LYS A 14 9.18 -45.36 -52.77
CA LYS A 14 10.01 -45.66 -51.59
C LYS A 14 11.47 -45.19 -51.60
N GLN A 15 11.75 -44.16 -50.78
CA GLN A 15 12.91 -44.15 -49.88
C GLN A 15 12.57 -43.27 -48.66
N LYS A 16 12.29 -43.92 -47.52
CA LYS A 16 12.15 -43.26 -46.22
C LYS A 16 13.55 -42.89 -45.71
N ALA A 17 13.89 -41.61 -45.73
CA ALA A 17 15.09 -41.11 -45.08
C ALA A 17 14.90 -41.13 -43.55
N VAL A 18 15.72 -41.94 -42.88
CA VAL A 18 15.80 -42.05 -41.42
C VAL A 18 16.40 -40.75 -40.86
N ARG A 19 15.55 -39.91 -40.25
CA ARG A 19 15.96 -38.68 -39.57
C ARG A 19 16.57 -39.06 -38.22
N ARG A 20 17.91 -39.04 -38.12
CA ARG A 20 18.64 -39.17 -36.85
C ARG A 20 18.23 -38.03 -35.92
N GLN A 21 17.54 -38.35 -34.82
CA GLN A 21 17.27 -37.40 -33.74
C GLN A 21 18.54 -37.23 -32.90
N THR A 22 19.10 -36.03 -32.89
CA THR A 22 20.08 -35.58 -31.92
C THR A 22 19.39 -35.33 -30.57
N PRO A 23 19.90 -35.83 -29.43
CA PRO A 23 19.28 -35.61 -28.14
C PRO A 23 19.42 -34.14 -27.73
N LYS A 24 18.28 -33.49 -27.46
CA LYS A 24 18.22 -32.15 -26.87
C LYS A 24 18.91 -32.21 -25.51
N ARG A 25 20.05 -31.51 -25.37
CA ARG A 25 20.65 -31.18 -24.06
C ARG A 25 19.58 -30.50 -23.22
N GLN A 26 19.05 -31.21 -22.23
CA GLN A 26 18.30 -30.62 -21.13
C GLN A 26 19.32 -29.82 -20.32
N THR A 27 19.36 -28.51 -20.54
CA THR A 27 19.99 -27.57 -19.63
C THR A 27 19.16 -27.55 -18.36
N THR A 28 19.56 -28.36 -17.39
CA THR A 28 19.11 -28.26 -16.00
C THR A 28 19.47 -26.86 -15.52
N ILE A 29 18.47 -25.98 -15.39
CA ILE A 29 18.62 -24.71 -14.69
C ILE A 29 18.83 -25.09 -13.22
N HIS A 30 20.09 -25.17 -12.79
CA HIS A 30 20.42 -25.14 -11.38
C HIS A 30 20.03 -23.77 -10.85
N GLN A 31 18.84 -23.68 -10.24
CA GLN A 31 18.50 -22.57 -9.36
C GLN A 31 19.45 -22.65 -8.17
N THR A 32 20.59 -21.96 -8.25
CA THR A 32 21.41 -21.65 -7.09
C THR A 32 20.59 -20.70 -6.21
N THR A 33 19.89 -21.27 -5.23
CA THR A 33 19.32 -20.58 -4.08
C THR A 33 20.45 -19.99 -3.26
N LYS A 34 20.89 -18.79 -3.67
CA LYS A 34 21.72 -17.94 -2.83
C LYS A 34 20.85 -17.56 -1.63
N HIS A 35 20.99 -18.27 -0.50
CA HIS A 35 20.28 -17.94 0.74
C HIS A 35 20.42 -16.44 1.00
N ARG A 36 19.31 -15.70 0.86
CA ARG A 36 19.28 -14.28 1.18
C ARG A 36 19.36 -14.19 2.70
N ILE A 37 20.43 -13.58 3.20
CA ILE A 37 20.70 -13.35 4.62
C ILE A 37 19.81 -12.18 5.13
N MET A 38 18.54 -12.11 4.72
CA MET A 38 17.68 -10.95 4.99
C MET A 38 16.25 -11.43 5.27
N SER A 39 15.83 -11.23 6.52
CA SER A 39 14.48 -11.52 7.03
C SER A 39 13.73 -10.21 7.30
N ILE A 40 12.41 -10.25 7.12
CA ILE A 40 11.47 -9.19 7.43
C ILE A 40 10.77 -9.53 8.74
N LEU A 41 10.90 -8.65 9.73
CA LEU A 41 10.15 -8.72 10.98
C LEU A 41 8.79 -8.03 10.83
N LEU A 42 7.72 -8.71 11.22
CA LEU A 42 6.41 -8.13 11.42
C LEU A 42 6.14 -8.04 12.92
N ILE A 43 5.88 -6.84 13.43
CA ILE A 43 5.71 -6.62 14.87
C ILE A 43 4.57 -5.65 15.17
N ALA A 44 3.60 -6.13 15.95
CA ALA A 44 2.53 -5.31 16.51
C ALA A 44 2.03 -5.91 17.82
N ARG A 45 1.64 -5.07 18.79
CA ARG A 45 1.22 -5.55 20.12
C ARG A 45 -0.19 -6.12 20.17
N GLN A 46 -1.11 -5.61 19.36
CA GLN A 46 -2.55 -5.95 19.40
C GLN A 46 -3.13 -6.17 18.01
N ARG A 47 -2.30 -6.59 17.06
CA ARG A 47 -2.71 -6.80 15.67
C ARG A 47 -2.16 -8.13 15.19
N ASP A 48 -3.03 -8.94 14.59
CA ASP A 48 -2.60 -10.15 13.92
C ASP A 48 -1.78 -9.78 12.67
N MET A 49 -0.54 -10.24 12.64
CA MET A 49 0.39 -10.00 11.53
C MET A 49 0.42 -11.17 10.52
N GLN A 50 -0.28 -12.27 10.81
CA GLN A 50 -0.33 -13.44 9.94
C GLN A 50 -0.86 -13.13 8.53
N PRO A 51 -1.95 -12.34 8.35
CA PRO A 51 -2.43 -11.98 7.00
C PRO A 51 -1.37 -11.23 6.18
N TYR A 52 -0.56 -10.39 6.81
CA TYR A 52 0.51 -9.65 6.13
C TYR A 52 1.62 -10.58 5.65
N LYS A 53 2.01 -11.56 6.48
CA LYS A 53 2.98 -12.58 6.10
C LYS A 53 2.49 -13.37 4.89
N GLU A 54 1.23 -13.77 4.88
CA GLU A 54 0.63 -14.52 3.77
C GLU A 54 0.64 -13.71 2.47
N GLU A 55 0.26 -12.42 2.51
CA GLU A 55 0.31 -11.56 1.33
C GLU A 55 1.74 -11.30 0.84
N ILE A 56 2.70 -11.12 1.75
CA ILE A 56 4.12 -10.98 1.37
C ILE A 56 4.61 -12.25 0.67
N LEU A 57 4.28 -13.44 1.20
CA LEU A 57 4.69 -14.72 0.61
C LEU A 57 3.98 -15.01 -0.72
N LYS A 58 2.78 -14.48 -0.94
CA LYS A 58 2.13 -14.53 -2.27
C LYS A 58 2.90 -13.72 -3.31
N LEU A 59 3.44 -12.56 -2.92
CA LEU A 59 4.20 -11.68 -3.80
C LEU A 59 5.64 -12.18 -4.01
N ASP A 60 6.29 -12.67 -2.96
CA ASP A 60 7.61 -13.29 -3.00
C ASP A 60 7.63 -14.56 -2.13
N PRO A 61 7.44 -15.75 -2.72
CA PRO A 61 7.48 -17.03 -1.99
C PRO A 61 8.82 -17.34 -1.34
N ASN A 62 9.90 -16.65 -1.71
CA ASN A 62 11.23 -16.86 -1.15
C ASN A 62 11.57 -15.85 -0.04
N ALA A 63 10.66 -14.94 0.30
CA ALA A 63 10.89 -13.99 1.38
C ALA A 63 10.93 -14.69 2.75
N GLU A 64 11.96 -14.42 3.55
CA GLU A 64 11.99 -14.82 4.96
C GLU A 64 11.19 -13.78 5.77
N VAL A 65 10.09 -14.22 6.39
CA VAL A 65 9.19 -13.36 7.17
C VAL A 65 8.92 -13.97 8.54
N GLU A 66 9.26 -13.21 9.59
CA GLU A 66 9.12 -13.60 10.99
C GLU A 66 8.14 -12.68 11.71
N ILE A 67 7.37 -13.24 12.64
CA ILE A 67 6.33 -12.50 13.37
C ILE A 67 6.73 -12.49 14.85
N TRP A 68 6.77 -11.30 15.45
CA TRP A 68 6.97 -11.16 16.89
C TRP A 68 5.75 -11.70 17.67
N PRO A 69 5.93 -12.35 18.84
CA PRO A 69 7.18 -12.54 19.59
C PRO A 69 8.03 -13.74 19.15
N ASP A 70 7.49 -14.62 18.32
CA ASP A 70 8.08 -15.91 17.95
C ASP A 70 9.07 -15.78 16.78
N VAL A 71 10.19 -15.09 17.06
CA VAL A 71 11.29 -14.88 16.10
C VAL A 71 12.42 -15.87 16.38
N ALA A 72 12.78 -16.67 15.37
CA ALA A 72 13.83 -17.68 15.46
C ALA A 72 15.23 -17.10 15.13
N HIS A 73 15.32 -16.18 14.18
CA HIS A 73 16.59 -15.70 13.62
C HIS A 73 16.73 -14.18 13.68
N ARG A 74 16.86 -13.64 14.90
CA ARG A 74 16.97 -12.18 15.12
C ARG A 74 18.12 -11.53 14.37
N GLU A 75 19.23 -12.25 14.21
CA GLU A 75 20.41 -11.81 13.46
C GLU A 75 20.17 -11.68 11.95
N ARG A 76 19.14 -12.32 11.39
CA ARG A 76 18.81 -12.20 9.96
C ARG A 76 17.87 -11.05 9.67
N VAL A 77 17.20 -10.51 10.68
CA VAL A 77 16.25 -9.41 10.52
C VAL A 77 17.00 -8.16 10.12
N THR A 78 16.73 -7.67 8.90
CA THR A 78 17.30 -6.41 8.39
C THR A 78 16.25 -5.33 8.19
N PHE A 79 14.97 -5.71 8.14
CA PHE A 79 13.85 -4.79 7.94
C PHE A 79 12.71 -5.15 8.88
N ALA A 80 12.07 -4.17 9.50
CA ALA A 80 10.88 -4.39 10.32
C ALA A 80 9.69 -3.58 9.82
N VAL A 81 8.50 -4.18 9.86
CA VAL A 81 7.22 -3.50 9.74
C VAL A 81 6.58 -3.48 11.13
N ALA A 82 6.46 -2.29 11.71
CA ALA A 82 6.13 -2.11 13.11
C ALA A 82 4.87 -1.26 13.33
N TRP A 83 4.04 -1.69 14.28
CA TRP A 83 2.87 -0.92 14.73
C TRP A 83 2.70 -1.03 16.25
N LYS A 84 2.92 0.08 16.97
CA LYS A 84 2.83 0.13 18.44
C LYS A 84 3.53 -1.08 19.08
N HIS A 85 4.77 -1.34 18.65
CA HIS A 85 5.59 -2.39 19.20
C HIS A 85 5.92 -2.08 20.67
N PRO A 86 6.25 -3.09 21.50
CA PRO A 86 6.74 -2.81 22.84
C PRO A 86 8.10 -2.09 22.77
N GLU A 87 8.26 -1.06 23.60
CA GLU A 87 9.49 -0.26 23.71
C GLU A 87 10.71 -1.14 23.99
N GLY A 88 11.88 -0.80 23.44
CA GLY A 88 13.08 -1.59 23.65
C GLY A 88 13.18 -2.88 22.83
N VAL A 89 12.11 -3.32 22.16
CA VAL A 89 12.12 -4.61 21.46
C VAL A 89 13.00 -4.56 20.21
N LEU A 90 13.04 -3.44 19.50
CA LEU A 90 13.77 -3.31 18.25
C LEU A 90 15.30 -3.32 18.43
N ASP A 91 15.81 -2.99 19.62
CA ASP A 91 17.23 -3.10 19.97
C ASP A 91 17.75 -4.57 19.96
N ARG A 92 16.83 -5.55 20.05
CA ARG A 92 17.19 -6.98 20.06
C ARG A 92 17.57 -7.53 18.68
N TYR A 93 17.57 -6.70 17.64
CA TYR A 93 17.81 -7.09 16.25
C TYR A 93 19.09 -6.40 15.72
N PRO A 94 20.27 -7.03 15.89
CA PRO A 94 21.56 -6.35 15.71
C PRO A 94 21.87 -5.93 14.27
N ASN A 95 21.20 -6.55 13.29
CA ASN A 95 21.39 -6.25 11.86
C ASN A 95 20.23 -5.45 11.27
N LEU A 96 19.35 -4.88 12.11
CA LEU A 96 18.23 -4.05 11.67
C LEU A 96 18.76 -2.79 10.97
N LYS A 97 18.28 -2.54 9.75
CA LYS A 97 18.71 -1.41 8.91
C LYS A 97 17.60 -0.40 8.68
N ALA A 98 16.35 -0.86 8.69
CA ALA A 98 15.20 0.01 8.48
C ALA A 98 13.97 -0.51 9.20
N VAL A 99 13.12 0.42 9.64
CA VAL A 99 11.81 0.14 10.25
C VAL A 99 10.77 0.97 9.52
N SER A 100 9.75 0.30 8.99
CA SER A 100 8.57 0.95 8.42
C SER A 100 7.43 0.92 9.41
N SER A 101 6.80 2.07 9.64
CA SER A 101 5.49 2.09 10.29
C SER A 101 4.45 1.43 9.40
N LEU A 102 3.67 0.52 9.97
CA LEU A 102 2.52 -0.11 9.29
C LEU A 102 1.43 0.91 8.88
N GLY A 103 1.48 2.15 9.39
CA GLY A 103 0.53 3.20 9.05
C GLY A 103 1.18 4.55 8.78
N ALA A 104 0.34 5.54 8.48
CA ALA A 104 0.79 6.88 8.13
C ALA A 104 1.46 7.64 9.29
N GLY A 105 1.11 7.29 10.54
CA GLY A 105 1.72 7.83 11.75
C GLY A 105 2.98 7.08 12.15
N VAL A 106 3.98 7.82 12.63
CA VAL A 106 5.29 7.28 13.05
C VAL A 106 5.63 7.57 14.51
N GLU A 107 4.67 8.11 15.28
CA GLU A 107 4.94 8.57 16.65
C GLU A 107 5.53 7.47 17.54
N HIS A 108 5.05 6.23 17.39
CA HIS A 108 5.46 5.11 18.23
C HIS A 108 6.89 4.67 17.92
N LEU A 109 7.37 4.93 16.70
CA LEU A 109 8.77 4.70 16.34
C LEU A 109 9.64 5.83 16.89
N LEU A 110 9.19 7.08 16.75
CA LEU A 110 9.95 8.25 17.19
C LEU A 110 10.08 8.36 18.71
N ARG A 111 9.16 7.75 19.47
CA ARG A 111 9.21 7.70 20.93
C ARG A 111 10.09 6.59 21.48
N ASP A 112 10.44 5.59 20.67
CA ASP A 112 11.29 4.49 21.12
C ASP A 112 12.76 4.87 20.95
N GLU A 113 13.33 5.42 22.02
CA GLU A 113 14.74 5.82 22.08
C GLU A 113 15.71 4.63 21.97
N SER A 114 15.20 3.38 22.06
CA SER A 114 16.03 2.19 21.87
C SER A 114 16.34 1.91 20.40
N ILE A 115 15.68 2.57 19.44
CA ILE A 115 15.95 2.34 18.02
C ILE A 115 17.30 2.99 17.70
N PRO A 116 18.31 2.23 17.23
CA PRO A 116 19.62 2.80 16.95
C PRO A 116 19.58 3.91 15.88
N ASP A 117 20.35 4.99 16.08
CA ASP A 117 20.38 6.17 15.18
C ASP A 117 20.65 5.84 13.70
N GLY A 118 21.34 4.72 13.43
CA GLY A 118 21.64 4.27 12.07
C GLY A 118 20.47 3.62 11.33
N VAL A 119 19.34 3.37 12.01
CA VAL A 119 18.18 2.69 11.43
C VAL A 119 17.29 3.69 10.68
N ILE A 120 17.01 3.40 9.42
CA ILE A 120 16.16 4.25 8.58
C ILE A 120 14.69 4.05 8.98
N LEU A 121 14.04 5.13 9.42
CA LEU A 121 12.61 5.13 9.68
C LEU A 121 11.81 5.51 8.43
N THR A 122 10.85 4.67 8.08
CA THR A 122 9.92 4.89 6.95
C THR A 122 8.47 4.72 7.40
N ARG A 123 7.53 5.05 6.54
CA ARG A 123 6.08 4.93 6.81
C ARG A 123 5.34 4.60 5.53
N ILE A 124 4.17 3.99 5.70
CA ILE A 124 3.29 3.66 4.58
C ILE A 124 2.12 4.63 4.55
N VAL A 125 1.92 5.30 3.42
CA VAL A 125 0.71 6.07 3.10
C VAL A 125 0.15 5.53 1.80
N PRO A 126 -0.80 4.60 1.83
CA PRO A 126 -1.39 4.09 0.60
C PRO A 126 -2.26 5.19 -0.04
N PRO A 127 -2.32 5.27 -1.39
CA PRO A 127 -3.18 6.23 -2.06
C PRO A 127 -4.65 6.16 -1.63
N SER A 128 -5.15 4.96 -1.32
CA SER A 128 -6.52 4.75 -0.82
C SER A 128 -6.77 5.47 0.51
N LEU A 129 -5.78 5.54 1.40
CA LEU A 129 -5.93 6.25 2.67
C LEU A 129 -6.20 7.74 2.43
N ILE A 130 -5.60 8.33 1.39
CA ILE A 130 -5.81 9.75 1.07
C ILE A 130 -7.25 9.96 0.58
N SER A 131 -7.77 9.09 -0.29
CA SER A 131 -9.16 9.18 -0.75
C SER A 131 -10.15 8.94 0.38
N ASP A 132 -9.93 7.91 1.21
CA ASP A 132 -10.81 7.57 2.33
C ASP A 132 -10.92 8.74 3.32
N MET A 133 -9.80 9.42 3.59
CA MET A 133 -9.80 10.61 4.45
C MET A 133 -10.52 11.79 3.81
N SER A 134 -10.39 11.97 2.49
CA SER A 134 -11.13 13.01 1.76
C SER A 134 -12.64 12.77 1.86
N ASP A 135 -13.09 11.54 1.56
CA ASP A 135 -14.49 11.14 1.63
C ASP A 135 -15.07 11.32 3.04
N TYR A 136 -14.32 10.91 4.06
CA TYR A 136 -14.72 11.08 5.46
C TYR A 136 -14.95 12.56 5.82
N LEU A 137 -13.99 13.43 5.48
CA LEU A 137 -14.08 14.86 5.78
C LEU A 137 -15.20 15.54 5.01
N VAL A 138 -15.36 15.19 3.74
CA VAL A 138 -16.46 15.68 2.89
C VAL A 138 -17.81 15.26 3.47
N SER A 139 -17.96 14.00 3.88
CA SER A 139 -19.17 13.50 4.53
C SER A 139 -19.49 14.29 5.79
N ALA A 140 -18.50 14.52 6.66
CA ALA A 140 -18.67 15.31 7.88
C ALA A 140 -19.12 16.75 7.59
N LEU A 141 -18.53 17.41 6.60
CA LEU A 141 -18.91 18.77 6.19
C LEU A 141 -20.33 18.82 5.62
N LEU A 142 -20.73 17.83 4.82
CA LEU A 142 -22.08 17.77 4.27
C LEU A 142 -23.13 17.49 5.35
N ASN A 143 -22.82 16.63 6.33
CA ASN A 143 -23.70 16.39 7.47
C ASN A 143 -23.96 17.67 8.27
N LEU A 144 -22.92 18.51 8.42
CA LEU A 144 -23.04 19.81 9.08
C LEU A 144 -23.89 20.79 8.24
N VAL A 145 -23.61 20.92 6.94
CA VAL A 145 -24.34 21.83 6.04
C VAL A 145 -25.83 21.48 5.96
N ASN A 146 -26.15 20.19 6.02
CA ASN A 146 -27.51 19.68 5.86
C ASN A 146 -28.23 19.46 7.19
N HIS A 147 -27.67 19.87 8.33
CA HIS A 147 -28.26 19.65 9.65
C HIS A 147 -28.66 18.18 9.91
N THR A 148 -27.85 17.24 9.41
CA THR A 148 -28.22 15.81 9.40
C THR A 148 -28.43 15.27 10.82
N TYR A 149 -27.68 15.77 11.79
CA TYR A 149 -27.81 15.33 13.19
C TYR A 149 -29.07 15.91 13.84
N GLU A 150 -29.37 17.18 13.59
CA GLU A 150 -30.58 17.85 14.09
C GLU A 150 -31.85 17.23 13.51
N PHE A 151 -31.84 16.90 12.21
CA PHE A 151 -32.95 16.17 11.61
C PHE A 151 -33.10 14.75 12.20
N ALA A 152 -32.01 14.06 12.50
CA ALA A 152 -32.08 12.75 13.16
C ALA A 152 -32.67 12.85 14.57
N ASP A 153 -32.31 13.89 15.33
CA ASP A 153 -32.88 14.14 16.67
C ASP A 153 -34.36 14.54 16.61
N ASN A 154 -34.73 15.40 15.67
CA ASN A 154 -36.12 15.78 15.43
C ASN A 154 -36.97 14.56 15.04
N GLN A 155 -36.43 13.67 14.20
CA GLN A 155 -37.10 12.41 13.85
C GLN A 155 -37.36 11.54 15.09
N ARG A 156 -36.38 11.37 15.98
CA ARG A 156 -36.55 10.59 17.24
C ARG A 156 -37.63 11.17 18.15
N ARG A 157 -37.83 12.49 18.10
CA ARG A 157 -38.85 13.22 18.85
C ARG A 157 -40.19 13.33 18.13
N ALA A 158 -40.30 12.78 16.92
CA ALA A 158 -41.44 12.94 16.02
C ALA A 158 -41.79 14.42 15.76
N VAL A 159 -40.78 15.29 15.69
CA VAL A 159 -40.91 16.73 15.40
C VAL A 159 -40.61 16.98 13.93
N TRP A 160 -41.46 17.76 13.27
CA TRP A 160 -41.21 18.29 11.94
C TRP A 160 -40.83 19.77 12.02
N GLU A 161 -39.56 20.07 11.89
CA GLU A 161 -39.01 21.43 11.94
C GLU A 161 -38.04 21.63 10.76
N PRO A 162 -38.45 22.36 9.70
CA PRO A 162 -37.59 22.61 8.56
C PRO A 162 -36.42 23.54 8.91
N LEU A 163 -35.22 23.12 8.56
CA LEU A 163 -33.99 23.92 8.66
C LEU A 163 -33.45 24.22 7.26
N LEU A 164 -33.00 25.46 7.04
CA LEU A 164 -32.32 25.84 5.80
C LEU A 164 -30.87 25.38 5.86
N ALA A 165 -30.37 24.79 4.78
CA ALA A 165 -28.98 24.37 4.70
C ALA A 165 -28.02 25.56 4.84
N VAL A 166 -26.89 25.31 5.51
CA VAL A 166 -25.83 26.32 5.69
C VAL A 166 -25.12 26.59 4.36
N PRO A 167 -25.05 27.83 3.86
CA PRO A 167 -24.31 28.12 2.64
C PRO A 167 -22.82 27.79 2.83
N LYS A 168 -22.27 26.90 1.99
CA LYS A 168 -20.85 26.47 2.07
C LYS A 168 -19.86 27.63 2.16
N ARG A 169 -20.12 28.73 1.43
CA ARG A 169 -19.29 29.95 1.42
C ARG A 169 -19.22 30.68 2.76
N SER A 170 -20.18 30.44 3.66
CA SER A 170 -20.16 31.00 5.01
C SER A 170 -19.35 30.16 6.00
N LEU A 171 -18.93 28.95 5.60
CA LEU A 171 -18.22 28.01 6.45
C LEU A 171 -16.77 27.85 5.99
N THR A 172 -15.85 28.52 6.69
CA THR A 172 -14.41 28.40 6.41
C THR A 172 -13.85 27.14 7.06
N VAL A 173 -13.20 26.29 6.27
CA VAL A 173 -12.58 25.05 6.75
C VAL A 173 -11.08 25.27 6.99
N GLY A 174 -10.66 25.07 8.23
CA GLY A 174 -9.24 25.08 8.61
C GLY A 174 -8.62 23.70 8.52
N VAL A 175 -7.60 23.51 7.68
CA VAL A 175 -6.83 22.26 7.58
C VAL A 175 -5.49 22.41 8.29
N MET A 176 -5.39 21.84 9.49
CA MET A 176 -4.15 21.83 10.27
C MET A 176 -3.25 20.68 9.82
N GLY A 177 -2.20 21.00 9.06
CA GLY A 177 -1.24 20.05 8.52
C GLY A 177 -1.43 19.80 7.03
N LEU A 178 -0.64 20.49 6.20
CA LEU A 178 -0.63 20.34 4.75
C LEU A 178 0.43 19.32 4.27
N GLY A 179 0.42 18.14 4.88
CA GLY A 179 1.20 16.97 4.43
C GLY A 179 0.53 16.25 3.26
N GLU A 180 0.92 15.00 2.99
CA GLU A 180 0.36 14.18 1.89
C GLU A 180 -1.17 14.07 1.95
N ILE A 181 -1.73 13.75 3.11
CA ILE A 181 -3.19 13.60 3.29
C ILE A 181 -3.86 14.98 3.28
N GLY A 182 -3.46 15.87 4.19
CA GLY A 182 -4.14 17.14 4.39
C GLY A 182 -4.12 18.07 3.18
N ARG A 183 -3.06 18.04 2.36
CA ARG A 183 -3.03 18.79 1.09
C ARG A 183 -4.14 18.34 0.13
N GLN A 184 -4.31 17.03 -0.05
CA GLN A 184 -5.32 16.51 -0.95
C GLN A 184 -6.74 16.79 -0.43
N CYS A 185 -6.97 16.56 0.87
CA CYS A 185 -8.25 16.89 1.48
C CYS A 185 -8.58 18.39 1.35
N ALA A 186 -7.62 19.28 1.57
CA ALA A 186 -7.82 20.73 1.41
C ALA A 186 -8.26 21.10 -0.01
N LEU A 187 -7.63 20.50 -1.04
CA LEU A 187 -7.98 20.71 -2.44
C LEU A 187 -9.39 20.22 -2.76
N ASP A 188 -9.74 19.02 -2.31
CA ASP A 188 -11.05 18.45 -2.60
C ASP A 188 -12.18 19.25 -1.91
N ILE A 189 -11.94 19.70 -0.68
CA ILE A 189 -12.87 20.58 0.06
C ILE A 189 -13.00 21.95 -0.64
N ALA A 190 -11.90 22.54 -1.12
CA ALA A 190 -11.93 23.80 -1.87
C ALA A 190 -12.75 23.65 -3.18
N ARG A 191 -12.55 22.56 -3.92
CA ARG A 191 -13.30 22.23 -5.15
C ARG A 191 -14.79 22.08 -4.91
N MET A 192 -15.21 21.71 -3.71
CA MET A 192 -16.62 21.64 -3.33
C MET A 192 -17.26 23.00 -3.02
N GLY A 193 -16.48 24.08 -3.05
CA GLY A 193 -16.94 25.46 -2.87
C GLY A 193 -16.84 25.99 -1.44
N PHE A 194 -16.13 25.31 -0.55
CA PHE A 194 -15.82 25.82 0.79
C PHE A 194 -14.59 26.75 0.73
N PRO A 195 -14.60 27.88 1.45
CA PRO A 195 -13.37 28.62 1.74
C PRO A 195 -12.44 27.75 2.61
N VAL A 196 -11.18 27.63 2.23
CA VAL A 196 -10.21 26.78 2.92
C VAL A 196 -8.99 27.59 3.38
N VAL A 197 -8.56 27.37 4.61
CA VAL A 197 -7.31 27.91 5.16
C VAL A 197 -6.46 26.74 5.64
N GLY A 198 -5.20 26.71 5.22
CA GLY A 198 -4.27 25.66 5.61
C GLY A 198 -3.17 26.14 6.56
N LEU A 199 -2.80 25.32 7.53
CA LEU A 199 -1.68 25.59 8.45
C LEU A 199 -0.58 24.53 8.25
N SER A 200 0.67 24.98 8.17
CA SER A 200 1.87 24.14 8.02
C SER A 200 3.07 24.83 8.68
N ARG A 201 4.05 24.02 9.12
CA ARG A 201 5.32 24.54 9.67
C ARG A 201 6.12 25.35 8.67
N THR A 202 6.03 24.99 7.39
CA THR A 202 6.65 25.70 6.27
C THR A 202 5.58 26.21 5.32
N LYS A 203 5.85 27.37 4.67
CA LYS A 203 4.94 27.93 3.67
C LYS A 203 4.69 26.90 2.56
N LYS A 204 3.42 26.77 2.15
CA LYS A 204 2.99 25.92 1.03
C LYS A 204 2.28 26.79 0.01
N GLU A 205 2.55 26.53 -1.26
CA GLU A 205 1.78 27.07 -2.38
C GLU A 205 1.05 25.89 -3.02
N ILE A 206 -0.27 25.96 -2.97
CA ILE A 206 -1.17 24.91 -3.42
C ILE A 206 -2.18 25.59 -4.32
N GLU A 207 -2.22 25.19 -5.58
CA GLU A 207 -3.16 25.71 -6.56
C GLU A 207 -4.53 25.05 -6.37
N GLY A 208 -5.54 25.83 -5.98
CA GLY A 208 -6.90 25.36 -5.72
C GLY A 208 -7.73 26.36 -4.91
#